data_AF-A0A4V6ACN5-F1
#
_entry.id   AF-A0A4V6ACN5-F1
#
_cell.length_a   1.000
_cell.length_b   1.000
_cell.length_c   1.000
_cell.angle_alpha   90.00
_cell.angle_beta   90.00
_cell.angle_gamma   90.00
#
_symmetry.space_group_name_H-M   'P 1'
#
loop_
_entity.id
_entity.type
_entity.pdbx_description
1 polymer ?
#
loop_
_entity_poly.entity_id
_entity_poly.type
_entity_poly.pdbx_seq_one_letter_code
_entity_poly.pdbx_strand_id
1 'polypeptide(L)'
;MARLAVGEALTNLVWAKITSLSDVKASGNWMYAAKLNGEGADMYDAATALSEAMIELGIAIEGGKDSLSMAVHAGGEIVKAPGNLVISAYVTCPDITKTITPDLKLRDEGLLLHIDLAKGKRRLGGSALAQAFDQVGDDCPDLDDVSYLKKTFEFVQDLITEEIISSGHDISDGGLLVCALEMAFAGNCGILLDLISKGESLFETVVAEELGLVLEVSRKNLDIVMQKLNSAGVSGEIIGRVTASPLIELKVDGVTQLKEETSFLTDIWEETSFHLEKFQRLASCVDLEKEGLKSRLEPTWRLSYTPTLTDDKYMISTSKPKVAVIREEGSNGDREMSAAFYAAGFEPWDITMSDLLNGVITIRDFIGIVFVGGFSYVDVLDSAKGWSASIRFNQPLLNQFQEFYKRPDTFSLGVCKGCRLMALLGWVPGPQVGDVFGTGGDPSQPRFVHNESGRFECRFTSVTIEDSPAIMFKGMEGSTLGVWAAHGEGRAYFPDGGVLDRVIHSNLARVRYCDDDGNPTEVYPFNVNGSPLGVAAICSPDGRYLAMMPHPERCFLMWQFPWYPTHWSLDKKGPSP
;
A
#
# COMPACT_ATOMS: atom_id res chain seq x y z
N MET A 1 -4.04 29.37 -6.50
CA MET A 1 -4.39 28.37 -5.47
C MET A 1 -5.60 27.52 -5.86
N ALA A 2 -6.86 27.99 -5.80
CA ALA A 2 -8.01 27.08 -5.99
C ALA A 2 -8.06 26.37 -7.37
N ARG A 3 -7.68 27.08 -8.44
CA ARG A 3 -7.50 26.53 -9.79
C ARG A 3 -6.39 25.47 -9.86
N LEU A 4 -5.25 25.71 -9.20
CA LEU A 4 -4.18 24.71 -9.08
C LEU A 4 -4.66 23.48 -8.32
N ALA A 5 -5.37 23.63 -7.20
CA ALA A 5 -5.81 22.50 -6.38
C ALA A 5 -6.70 21.52 -7.17
N VAL A 6 -7.57 22.01 -8.06
CA VAL A 6 -8.34 21.12 -8.96
C VAL A 6 -7.48 20.58 -10.10
N GLY A 7 -6.55 21.37 -10.63
CA GLY A 7 -5.61 20.92 -11.65
C GLY A 7 -4.73 19.77 -11.16
N GLU A 8 -4.12 19.92 -10.00
CA GLU A 8 -3.27 18.93 -9.34
C GLU A 8 -4.03 17.65 -8.95
N ALA A 9 -5.27 17.81 -8.46
CA ALA A 9 -6.13 16.65 -8.18
C ALA A 9 -6.40 15.83 -9.45
N LEU A 10 -6.48 16.48 -10.63
CA LEU A 10 -6.66 15.80 -11.91
C LEU A 10 -5.35 15.21 -12.45
N THR A 11 -4.20 15.89 -12.29
CA THR A 11 -2.90 15.35 -12.70
C THR A 11 -2.47 14.15 -11.86
N ASN A 12 -2.86 14.10 -10.58
CA ASN A 12 -2.73 12.90 -9.75
C ASN A 12 -3.70 11.78 -10.17
N LEU A 13 -4.95 12.10 -10.49
CA LEU A 13 -5.98 11.12 -10.84
C LEU A 13 -5.74 10.45 -12.20
N VAL A 14 -5.08 11.13 -13.14
CA VAL A 14 -4.97 10.73 -14.55
C VAL A 14 -4.34 9.35 -14.76
N TRP A 15 -3.57 8.87 -13.79
CA TRP A 15 -2.80 7.61 -13.89
C TRP A 15 -3.65 6.35 -13.70
N ALA A 16 -4.88 6.46 -13.22
CA ALA A 16 -5.84 5.36 -13.18
C ALA A 16 -6.72 5.38 -14.45
N LYS A 17 -7.09 4.20 -14.98
CA LYS A 17 -8.12 4.16 -16.02
C LYS A 17 -9.45 4.54 -15.39
N ILE A 18 -10.11 5.58 -15.90
CA ILE A 18 -11.41 6.03 -15.39
C ILE A 18 -12.52 5.86 -16.45
N THR A 19 -13.78 5.99 -16.03
CA THR A 19 -14.93 5.94 -16.95
C THR A 19 -14.91 7.10 -17.95
N SER A 20 -14.84 8.34 -17.45
CA SER A 20 -14.66 9.56 -18.24
C SER A 20 -14.31 10.74 -17.33
N LEU A 21 -13.72 11.81 -17.88
CA LEU A 21 -13.46 13.03 -17.10
C LEU A 21 -14.75 13.65 -16.55
N SER A 22 -15.86 13.62 -17.31
CA SER A 22 -17.15 14.15 -16.87
C SER A 22 -17.79 13.40 -15.70
N ASP A 23 -17.35 12.17 -15.42
CA ASP A 23 -17.82 11.40 -14.27
C ASP A 23 -17.04 11.75 -12.99
N VAL A 24 -15.95 12.53 -13.10
CA VAL A 24 -15.15 12.94 -11.96
C VAL A 24 -15.95 13.89 -11.08
N LYS A 25 -16.03 13.54 -9.80
CA LYS A 25 -16.62 14.34 -8.74
C LYS A 25 -15.55 14.71 -7.73
N ALA A 26 -15.80 15.78 -6.99
CA ALA A 26 -14.88 16.26 -5.99
C ALA A 26 -15.55 16.55 -4.65
N SER A 27 -14.76 16.45 -3.58
CA SER A 27 -15.04 17.09 -2.31
C SER A 27 -14.16 18.33 -2.16
N GLY A 28 -14.76 19.47 -1.85
CA GLY A 28 -14.02 20.72 -1.58
C GLY A 28 -13.97 21.05 -0.09
N ASN A 29 -12.77 21.11 0.49
CA ASN A 29 -12.57 21.44 1.90
C ASN A 29 -11.85 22.80 2.04
N TRP A 30 -12.55 23.79 2.60
CA TRP A 30 -12.11 25.19 2.65
C TRP A 30 -11.57 25.55 4.03
N MET A 31 -10.33 26.01 4.11
CA MET A 31 -9.67 26.44 5.34
C MET A 31 -9.27 27.91 5.20
N TYR A 32 -9.97 28.79 5.91
CA TYR A 32 -9.75 30.24 5.85
C TYR A 32 -9.82 30.88 7.22
N ALA A 33 -9.15 32.03 7.38
CA ALA A 33 -9.34 32.90 8.54
C ALA A 33 -10.38 33.99 8.21
N ALA A 34 -11.57 33.59 7.73
CA ALA A 34 -12.53 34.46 7.03
C ALA A 34 -13.01 35.71 7.80
N LYS A 35 -12.79 35.75 9.13
CA LYS A 35 -13.10 36.92 9.97
C LYS A 35 -12.01 37.99 9.96
N LEU A 36 -10.83 37.69 9.45
CA LEU A 36 -9.76 38.68 9.27
C LEU A 36 -10.01 39.50 8.00
N ASN A 37 -9.48 40.72 7.97
CA ASN A 37 -9.66 41.63 6.84
C ASN A 37 -9.09 41.01 5.56
N GLY A 38 -9.86 41.03 4.47
CA GLY A 38 -9.46 40.53 3.15
C GLY A 38 -9.82 39.06 2.91
N GLU A 39 -9.61 38.19 3.90
CA GLU A 39 -9.73 36.73 3.73
C GLU A 39 -11.08 36.24 3.20
N GLY A 40 -12.18 36.87 3.62
CA GLY A 40 -13.52 36.53 3.12
C GLY A 40 -13.73 36.90 1.64
N ALA A 41 -13.08 37.98 1.17
CA ALA A 41 -13.11 38.35 -0.24
C ALA A 41 -12.23 37.41 -1.06
N ASP A 42 -11.02 37.09 -0.57
CA ASP A 42 -10.11 36.15 -1.23
C ASP A 42 -10.74 34.75 -1.36
N MET A 43 -11.49 34.31 -0.34
CA MET A 43 -12.26 33.07 -0.39
C MET A 43 -13.35 33.10 -1.47
N TYR A 44 -14.05 34.24 -1.61
CA TYR A 44 -15.08 34.40 -2.63
C TYR A 44 -14.49 34.37 -4.05
N ASP A 45 -13.36 35.05 -4.26
CA ASP A 45 -12.64 35.06 -5.54
C ASP A 45 -12.11 33.66 -5.88
N ALA A 46 -11.56 32.95 -4.89
CA ALA A 46 -11.15 31.56 -5.03
C ALA A 46 -12.30 30.63 -5.42
N ALA A 47 -13.46 30.77 -4.78
CA ALA A 47 -14.67 30.00 -5.11
C ALA A 47 -15.19 30.30 -6.52
N THR A 48 -15.14 31.56 -6.94
CA THR A 48 -15.54 31.98 -8.30
C THR A 48 -14.61 31.38 -9.34
N ALA A 49 -13.30 31.54 -9.18
CA ALA A 49 -12.30 31.01 -10.10
C ALA A 49 -12.33 29.48 -10.21
N LEU A 50 -12.57 28.80 -9.08
CA LEU A 50 -12.76 27.35 -9.05
C LEU A 50 -14.02 26.93 -9.82
N SER A 51 -15.15 27.62 -9.56
CA SER A 51 -16.42 27.33 -10.23
C SER A 51 -16.28 27.46 -11.75
N GLU A 52 -15.63 28.51 -12.24
CA GLU A 52 -15.39 28.73 -13.67
C GLU A 52 -14.56 27.59 -14.28
N ALA A 53 -13.44 27.23 -13.64
CA ALA A 53 -12.59 26.14 -14.11
C ALA A 53 -13.32 24.78 -14.12
N MET A 54 -14.09 24.46 -13.07
CA MET A 54 -14.83 23.20 -12.98
C MET A 54 -15.97 23.11 -13.99
N ILE A 55 -16.66 24.22 -14.27
CA ILE A 55 -17.67 24.30 -15.33
C ILE A 55 -17.05 24.00 -16.69
N GLU A 56 -15.89 24.57 -17.00
CA GLU A 56 -15.21 24.31 -18.27
C GLU A 56 -14.69 22.86 -18.38
N LEU A 57 -14.16 22.31 -17.29
CA LEU A 57 -13.77 20.89 -17.21
C LEU A 57 -14.98 19.94 -17.38
N GLY A 58 -16.16 20.37 -16.92
CA GLY A 58 -17.37 19.55 -16.88
C GLY A 58 -17.45 18.63 -15.66
N ILE A 59 -16.83 19.04 -14.55
CA ILE A 59 -16.80 18.30 -13.27
C ILE A 59 -17.51 19.09 -12.17
N ALA A 60 -17.83 18.44 -11.05
CA ALA A 60 -18.60 19.08 -9.98
C ALA A 60 -18.09 18.74 -8.58
N ILE A 61 -18.25 19.68 -7.65
CA ILE A 61 -18.15 19.42 -6.21
C ILE A 61 -19.52 18.92 -5.72
N GLU A 62 -19.57 17.71 -5.16
CA GLU A 62 -20.81 17.10 -4.65
C GLU A 62 -20.81 16.94 -3.11
N GLY A 63 -19.68 17.22 -2.47
CA GLY A 63 -19.52 17.21 -1.02
C GLY A 63 -18.42 18.17 -0.57
N GLY A 64 -18.33 18.42 0.72
CA GLY A 64 -17.31 19.32 1.24
C GLY A 64 -17.56 19.79 2.66
N LYS A 65 -16.64 20.62 3.15
CA LYS A 65 -16.71 21.23 4.47
C LYS A 65 -15.93 22.54 4.47
N ASP A 66 -16.25 23.41 5.42
CA ASP A 66 -15.49 24.62 5.71
C ASP A 66 -14.97 24.66 7.16
N SER A 67 -13.83 25.32 7.34
CA SER A 67 -13.24 25.71 8.61
C SER A 67 -12.77 27.16 8.51
N LEU A 68 -13.56 28.09 9.05
CA LEU A 68 -13.44 29.53 8.79
C LEU A 68 -12.76 30.34 9.92
N SER A 69 -12.11 29.64 10.86
CA SER A 69 -11.40 30.24 11.99
C SER A 69 -9.93 29.81 12.04
N MET A 70 -9.26 29.72 10.90
CA MET A 70 -7.86 29.28 10.77
C MET A 70 -6.85 30.36 11.18
N ALA A 71 -7.05 30.94 12.37
CA ALA A 71 -6.13 31.89 12.99
C ALA A 71 -6.10 31.67 14.50
N VAL A 72 -4.92 31.84 15.10
CA VAL A 72 -4.70 31.66 16.53
C VAL A 72 -3.89 32.81 17.10
N HIS A 73 -4.21 33.21 18.33
CA HIS A 73 -3.36 34.12 19.09
C HIS A 73 -2.25 33.32 19.78
N ALA A 74 -1.00 33.57 19.41
CA ALA A 74 0.18 32.91 19.99
C ALA A 74 1.24 33.96 20.28
N GLY A 75 1.77 33.98 21.51
CA GLY A 75 2.86 34.90 21.88
C GLY A 75 2.54 36.40 21.80
N GLY A 76 1.26 36.79 21.77
CA GLY A 76 0.84 38.19 21.57
C GLY A 76 0.62 38.59 20.11
N GLU A 77 0.86 37.69 19.17
CA GLU A 77 0.65 37.88 17.73
C GLU A 77 -0.52 37.03 17.22
N ILE A 78 -1.04 37.40 16.05
CA ILE A 78 -2.02 36.60 15.31
C ILE A 78 -1.26 35.79 14.28
N VAL A 79 -1.24 34.46 14.44
CA VAL A 79 -0.74 33.53 13.44
C VAL A 79 -1.94 33.05 12.63
N LYS A 80 -2.01 33.41 11.35
CA LYS A 80 -3.05 32.94 10.42
C LYS A 80 -2.50 31.87 9.49
N ALA A 81 -3.30 30.84 9.20
CA ALA A 81 -3.03 29.97 8.07
C ALA A 81 -3.34 30.72 6.76
N PRO A 82 -2.61 30.45 5.67
CA PRO A 82 -3.02 30.88 4.34
C PRO A 82 -4.41 30.32 4.01
N GLY A 83 -5.20 31.07 3.22
CA GLY A 83 -6.40 30.53 2.60
C GLY A 83 -6.04 29.29 1.78
N ASN A 84 -6.71 28.17 2.08
CA ASN A 84 -6.38 26.87 1.50
C ASN A 84 -7.65 26.12 1.10
N LEU A 85 -7.59 25.42 -0.03
CA LEU A 85 -8.59 24.52 -0.54
C LEU A 85 -7.95 23.15 -0.78
N VAL A 86 -8.48 22.13 -0.11
CA VAL A 86 -8.13 20.74 -0.41
C VAL A 86 -9.23 20.14 -1.27
N ILE A 87 -8.86 19.71 -2.48
CA ILE A 87 -9.71 18.97 -3.41
C ILE A 87 -9.43 17.48 -3.29
N SER A 88 -10.48 16.69 -3.05
CA SER A 88 -10.41 15.24 -3.16
C SER A 88 -11.26 14.80 -4.34
N ALA A 89 -10.63 14.39 -5.44
CA ALA A 89 -11.30 13.90 -6.63
C ALA A 89 -11.57 12.39 -6.54
N TYR A 90 -12.72 11.95 -7.05
CA TYR A 90 -13.11 10.55 -7.09
C TYR A 90 -13.95 10.24 -8.32
N VAL A 91 -13.77 9.04 -8.86
CA VAL A 91 -14.44 8.56 -10.08
C VAL A 91 -14.39 7.03 -10.12
N THR A 92 -15.25 6.42 -10.94
CA THR A 92 -15.25 4.98 -11.15
C THR A 92 -14.04 4.54 -11.98
N CYS A 93 -13.33 3.52 -11.51
CA CYS A 93 -12.24 2.86 -12.25
C CYS A 93 -12.76 1.55 -12.86
N PRO A 94 -13.00 1.47 -14.18
CA PRO A 94 -13.54 0.27 -14.82
C PRO A 94 -12.50 -0.86 -14.94
N ASP A 95 -11.20 -0.54 -14.90
CA ASP A 95 -10.15 -1.56 -14.96
C ASP A 95 -8.91 -1.15 -14.14
N ILE A 96 -8.85 -1.66 -12.91
CA ILE A 96 -7.77 -1.40 -11.95
C ILE A 96 -6.42 -1.96 -12.40
N THR A 97 -6.38 -2.92 -13.34
CA THR A 97 -5.12 -3.54 -13.76
C THR A 97 -4.31 -2.68 -14.74
N LYS A 98 -4.90 -1.56 -15.17
CA LYS A 98 -4.31 -0.57 -16.08
C LYS A 98 -3.76 0.66 -15.37
N THR A 99 -3.79 0.70 -14.04
CA THR A 99 -3.21 1.79 -13.27
C THR A 99 -1.72 1.93 -13.57
N ILE A 100 -1.31 3.15 -13.87
CA ILE A 100 0.07 3.57 -14.06
C ILE A 100 0.59 4.13 -12.74
N THR A 101 1.86 3.85 -12.45
CA THR A 101 2.55 4.22 -11.22
C THR A 101 3.85 4.93 -11.57
N PRO A 102 4.47 5.69 -10.64
CA PRO A 102 5.70 6.43 -10.90
C PRO A 102 6.95 5.56 -11.12
N ASP A 103 6.96 4.29 -10.68
CA ASP A 103 8.15 3.43 -10.81
C ASP A 103 8.53 3.24 -12.27
N LEU A 104 9.75 3.66 -12.62
CA LEU A 104 10.34 3.50 -13.96
C LEU A 104 10.64 2.02 -14.22
N LYS A 105 10.11 1.49 -15.33
CA LYS A 105 10.09 0.05 -15.62
C LYS A 105 11.01 -0.34 -16.78
N LEU A 106 11.34 0.58 -17.68
CA LEU A 106 11.97 0.25 -18.97
C LEU A 106 13.49 0.27 -18.97
N ARG A 107 14.14 0.75 -17.89
CA ARG A 107 15.61 0.84 -17.79
C ARG A 107 16.17 1.57 -19.03
N ASP A 108 17.21 1.07 -19.69
CA ASP A 108 17.87 1.76 -20.82
C ASP A 108 16.98 2.00 -22.07
N GLU A 109 15.81 1.35 -22.13
CA GLU A 109 14.81 1.52 -23.20
C GLU A 109 13.80 2.65 -22.90
N GLY A 110 13.81 3.20 -21.69
CA GLY A 110 12.88 4.25 -21.23
C GLY A 110 13.31 5.65 -21.66
N LEU A 111 12.38 6.38 -22.26
CA LEU A 111 12.48 7.81 -22.54
C LEU A 111 11.53 8.58 -21.63
N LEU A 112 11.97 9.73 -21.13
CA LEU A 112 11.16 10.60 -20.28
C LEU A 112 10.59 11.73 -21.14
N LEU A 113 9.26 11.75 -21.24
CA LEU A 113 8.49 12.72 -22.03
C LEU A 113 7.76 13.66 -21.08
N HIS A 114 8.06 14.95 -21.15
CA HIS A 114 7.42 16.01 -20.37
C HIS A 114 6.28 16.66 -21.16
N ILE A 115 5.11 16.78 -20.54
CA ILE A 115 3.98 17.57 -21.02
C ILE A 115 3.81 18.77 -20.09
N ASP A 116 4.14 19.95 -20.62
CA ASP A 116 4.08 21.22 -19.91
C ASP A 116 2.69 21.86 -20.06
N LEU A 117 1.89 21.87 -18.98
CA LEU A 117 0.54 22.47 -19.03
C LEU A 117 0.58 24.00 -18.94
N ALA A 118 1.66 24.58 -18.44
CA ALA A 118 1.84 26.03 -18.33
C ALA A 118 2.47 26.68 -19.57
N LYS A 119 2.76 25.88 -20.61
CA LYS A 119 3.24 26.33 -21.92
C LYS A 119 4.47 27.23 -21.84
N GLY A 120 5.43 26.83 -21.00
CA GLY A 120 6.72 27.48 -20.85
C GLY A 120 6.78 28.52 -19.74
N LYS A 121 5.68 28.84 -19.04
CA LYS A 121 5.78 29.61 -17.79
C LYS A 121 6.55 28.81 -16.73
N ARG A 122 7.27 29.49 -15.86
CA ARG A 122 8.13 28.90 -14.82
C ARG A 122 8.07 29.70 -13.52
N ARG A 123 6.87 29.87 -12.98
CA ARG A 123 6.63 30.69 -11.78
C ARG A 123 7.11 30.01 -10.50
N LEU A 124 7.78 30.78 -9.63
CA LEU A 124 8.38 30.28 -8.38
C LEU A 124 7.68 30.79 -7.10
N GLY A 125 6.71 31.69 -7.22
CA GLY A 125 5.94 32.19 -6.09
C GLY A 125 5.13 31.08 -5.43
N GLY A 126 5.25 30.97 -4.11
CA GLY A 126 4.59 29.96 -3.29
C GLY A 126 5.27 28.58 -3.32
N SER A 127 6.40 28.43 -4.01
CA SER A 127 7.05 27.14 -4.18
C SER A 127 7.76 26.60 -2.94
N ALA A 128 7.99 25.30 -2.90
CA ALA A 128 8.85 24.63 -1.92
C ALA A 128 10.26 25.22 -1.91
N LEU A 129 10.80 25.64 -3.07
CA LEU A 129 12.08 26.35 -3.13
C LEU A 129 12.00 27.68 -2.37
N ALA A 130 11.01 28.53 -2.68
CA ALA A 130 10.85 29.81 -2.01
C ALA A 130 10.71 29.61 -0.49
N GLN A 131 9.90 28.63 -0.07
CA GLN A 131 9.70 28.29 1.33
C GLN A 131 11.00 27.86 2.02
N ALA A 132 11.82 27.03 1.37
CA ALA A 132 13.11 26.56 1.92
C ALA A 132 14.12 27.71 2.14
N PHE A 133 13.93 28.84 1.48
CA PHE A 133 14.74 30.06 1.63
C PHE A 133 14.00 31.18 2.37
N ASP A 134 13.03 30.84 3.22
CA ASP A 134 12.21 31.77 4.03
C ASP A 134 11.56 32.89 3.18
N GLN A 135 11.17 32.56 1.94
CA GLN A 135 10.56 33.46 0.98
C GLN A 135 9.18 32.97 0.53
N VAL A 136 8.38 33.90 0.02
CA VAL A 136 7.11 33.58 -0.67
C VAL A 136 7.25 33.73 -2.18
N GLY A 137 8.17 34.56 -2.68
CA GLY A 137 8.27 34.90 -4.10
C GLY A 137 7.22 35.93 -4.53
N ASP A 138 6.98 36.04 -5.85
CA ASP A 138 6.16 37.11 -6.45
C ASP A 138 5.00 36.56 -7.30
N ASP A 139 5.32 35.85 -8.38
CA ASP A 139 4.32 35.26 -9.29
C ASP A 139 4.19 33.75 -9.07
N CYS A 140 2.97 33.24 -8.88
CA CYS A 140 2.70 31.85 -8.52
C CYS A 140 2.11 31.03 -9.69
N PRO A 141 2.34 29.71 -9.74
CA PRO A 141 1.71 28.84 -10.73
C PRO A 141 0.19 28.97 -10.79
N ASP A 142 -0.40 28.64 -11.94
CA ASP A 142 -1.86 28.68 -12.14
C ASP A 142 -2.31 27.76 -13.28
N LEU A 143 -3.58 27.35 -13.26
CA LEU A 143 -4.22 26.67 -14.39
C LEU A 143 -4.71 27.73 -15.39
N ASP A 144 -3.82 28.12 -16.31
CA ASP A 144 -4.09 29.15 -17.31
C ASP A 144 -4.96 28.67 -18.49
N ASP A 145 -4.86 27.39 -18.86
CA ASP A 145 -5.60 26.80 -20.00
C ASP A 145 -6.30 25.50 -19.58
N VAL A 146 -7.55 25.66 -19.14
CA VAL A 146 -8.40 24.56 -18.67
C VAL A 146 -8.71 23.58 -19.79
N SER A 147 -9.00 24.07 -21.01
CA SER A 147 -9.21 23.23 -22.18
C SER A 147 -7.98 22.37 -22.52
N TYR A 148 -6.77 22.90 -22.35
CA TYR A 148 -5.54 22.15 -22.59
C TYR A 148 -5.32 21.06 -21.54
N LEU A 149 -5.59 21.32 -20.26
CA LEU A 149 -5.59 20.28 -19.22
C LEU A 149 -6.55 19.14 -19.58
N LYS A 150 -7.77 19.47 -20.02
CA LYS A 150 -8.76 18.46 -20.45
C LYS A 150 -8.23 17.58 -21.60
N LYS A 151 -7.65 18.18 -22.64
CA LYS A 151 -7.07 17.44 -23.77
C LYS A 151 -5.92 16.54 -23.34
N THR A 152 -5.04 17.05 -22.47
CA THR A 152 -3.94 16.26 -21.91
C THR A 152 -4.44 15.09 -21.09
N PHE A 153 -5.46 15.30 -20.26
CA PHE A 153 -6.08 14.23 -19.47
C PHE A 153 -6.66 13.13 -20.37
N GLU A 154 -7.45 13.51 -21.39
CA GLU A 154 -8.03 12.57 -22.37
C GLU A 154 -6.95 11.82 -23.15
N PHE A 155 -5.88 12.51 -23.56
CA PHE A 155 -4.72 11.91 -24.22
C PHE A 155 -4.05 10.84 -23.36
N VAL A 156 -3.79 11.11 -22.08
CA VAL A 156 -3.18 10.11 -21.18
C VAL A 156 -4.12 8.93 -20.95
N GLN A 157 -5.43 9.17 -20.80
CA GLN A 157 -6.43 8.10 -20.70
C GLN A 157 -6.45 7.19 -21.93
N ASP A 158 -6.23 7.73 -23.13
CA ASP A 158 -6.09 6.94 -24.36
C ASP A 158 -4.83 6.06 -24.33
N LEU A 159 -3.69 6.62 -23.90
CA LEU A 159 -2.44 5.86 -23.77
C LEU A 159 -2.55 4.73 -22.74
N ILE A 160 -3.25 4.95 -21.62
CA ILE A 160 -3.54 3.93 -20.61
C ILE A 160 -4.45 2.84 -21.19
N THR A 161 -5.47 3.25 -21.94
CA THR A 161 -6.43 2.31 -22.55
C THR A 161 -5.72 1.35 -23.51
N GLU A 162 -4.77 1.87 -24.27
CA GLU A 162 -3.97 1.14 -25.27
C GLU A 162 -2.68 0.52 -24.70
N GLU A 163 -2.40 0.69 -23.40
CA GLU A 163 -1.22 0.16 -22.70
C GLU A 163 0.12 0.57 -23.34
N ILE A 164 0.20 1.83 -23.80
CA ILE A 164 1.36 2.35 -24.55
C ILE A 164 2.46 2.87 -23.63
N ILE A 165 2.09 3.40 -22.45
CA ILE A 165 3.00 4.01 -21.47
C ILE A 165 3.31 3.05 -20.32
N SER A 166 4.50 3.17 -19.74
CA SER A 166 5.01 2.23 -18.73
C SER A 166 4.93 2.78 -17.31
N SER A 167 5.20 4.07 -17.16
CA SER A 167 5.12 4.78 -15.89
C SER A 167 4.79 6.24 -16.15
N GLY A 168 4.43 6.96 -15.09
CA GLY A 168 4.22 8.39 -15.17
C GLY A 168 3.99 9.00 -13.79
N HIS A 169 4.27 10.28 -13.69
CA HIS A 169 4.10 11.07 -12.47
C HIS A 169 3.80 12.53 -12.80
N ASP A 170 3.07 13.22 -11.94
CA ASP A 170 2.75 14.63 -12.14
C ASP A 170 3.77 15.58 -11.49
N ILE A 171 3.76 16.83 -11.96
CA ILE A 171 4.62 17.89 -11.45
C ILE A 171 3.82 18.71 -10.45
N SER A 172 4.29 18.71 -9.20
CA SER A 172 3.71 19.44 -8.06
C SER A 172 4.84 20.06 -7.22
N ASP A 173 4.85 19.86 -5.90
CA ASP A 173 5.85 20.40 -4.97
C ASP A 173 7.28 20.01 -5.39
N GLY A 174 8.17 21.00 -5.48
CA GLY A 174 9.55 20.81 -5.94
C GLY A 174 9.74 20.69 -7.46
N GLY A 175 8.65 20.73 -8.22
CA GLY A 175 8.65 20.89 -9.67
C GLY A 175 9.20 19.69 -10.45
N LEU A 176 9.62 19.95 -11.69
CA LEU A 176 10.03 18.91 -12.65
C LEU A 176 11.14 17.99 -12.12
N LEU A 177 12.11 18.56 -11.39
CA LEU A 177 13.21 17.81 -10.83
C LEU A 177 12.71 16.78 -9.81
N VAL A 178 11.90 17.20 -8.83
CA VAL A 178 11.39 16.29 -7.80
C VAL A 178 10.51 15.21 -8.40
N CYS A 179 9.61 15.55 -9.33
CA CYS A 179 8.82 14.58 -10.09
C CYS A 179 9.70 13.49 -10.73
N ALA A 180 10.75 13.87 -11.45
CA ALA A 180 11.66 12.91 -12.08
C ALA A 180 12.49 12.10 -11.06
N LEU A 181 12.91 12.71 -9.95
CA LEU A 181 13.62 12.03 -8.87
C LEU A 181 12.74 10.97 -8.20
N GLU A 182 11.49 11.28 -7.88
CA GLU A 182 10.54 10.34 -7.28
C GLU A 182 10.25 9.14 -8.19
N MET A 183 10.14 9.36 -9.50
CA MET A 183 10.06 8.28 -10.49
C MET A 183 11.30 7.37 -10.45
N ALA A 184 12.50 7.95 -10.35
CA ALA A 184 13.76 7.23 -10.25
C ALA A 184 13.88 6.43 -8.94
N PHE A 185 13.46 7.01 -7.82
CA PHE A 185 13.42 6.35 -6.51
C PHE A 185 12.47 5.16 -6.53
N ALA A 186 11.24 5.36 -7.01
CA ALA A 186 10.24 4.31 -7.13
C ALA A 186 10.69 3.18 -8.08
N GLY A 187 11.39 3.52 -9.16
CA GLY A 187 11.97 2.54 -10.09
C GLY A 187 13.24 1.86 -9.60
N ASN A 188 13.87 2.37 -8.54
CA ASN A 188 15.23 2.00 -8.10
C ASN A 188 16.23 1.97 -9.26
N CYS A 189 16.29 3.05 -10.04
CA CYS A 189 17.17 3.17 -11.21
C CYS A 189 17.68 4.59 -11.42
N GLY A 190 18.62 4.79 -12.34
CA GLY A 190 19.13 6.12 -12.67
C GLY A 190 18.36 6.80 -13.79
N ILE A 191 18.58 8.10 -13.93
CA ILE A 191 18.05 8.93 -15.02
C ILE A 191 19.11 9.90 -15.51
N LEU A 192 19.07 10.20 -16.81
CA LEU A 192 19.82 11.30 -17.43
C LEU A 192 18.81 12.31 -17.97
N LEU A 193 18.74 13.47 -17.31
CA LEU A 193 17.93 14.61 -17.73
C LEU A 193 18.81 15.60 -18.52
N ASP A 194 18.28 16.10 -19.63
CA ASP A 194 18.91 17.11 -20.48
C ASP A 194 17.85 18.17 -20.81
N LEU A 195 17.90 19.28 -20.08
CA LEU A 195 16.93 20.37 -20.14
C LEU A 195 17.53 21.59 -20.83
N ILE A 196 16.66 22.39 -21.45
CA ILE A 196 17.03 23.67 -22.06
C ILE A 196 16.31 24.77 -21.27
N SER A 197 17.07 25.76 -20.79
CA SER A 197 16.52 26.82 -19.94
C SER A 197 15.57 27.76 -20.69
N LYS A 198 15.72 27.85 -22.01
CA LYS A 198 14.94 28.75 -22.90
C LYS A 198 14.97 30.23 -22.45
N GLY A 199 16.03 30.63 -21.75
CA GLY A 199 16.23 31.99 -21.25
C GLY A 199 15.80 32.23 -19.80
N GLU A 200 15.19 31.24 -19.16
CA GLU A 200 14.85 31.24 -17.73
C GLU A 200 16.09 30.88 -16.87
N SER A 201 16.01 31.13 -15.56
CA SER A 201 17.06 30.70 -14.64
C SER A 201 17.07 29.18 -14.45
N LEU A 202 18.16 28.67 -13.86
CA LEU A 202 18.28 27.25 -13.49
C LEU A 202 17.10 26.81 -12.61
N PHE A 203 16.79 27.57 -11.55
CA PHE A 203 15.73 27.22 -10.62
C PHE A 203 14.35 27.24 -11.27
N GLU A 204 14.05 28.26 -12.06
CA GLU A 204 12.81 28.32 -12.85
C GLU A 204 12.68 27.10 -13.76
N THR A 205 13.77 26.66 -14.38
CA THR A 205 13.79 25.49 -15.27
C THR A 205 13.48 24.17 -14.55
N VAL A 206 13.95 24.00 -13.31
CA VAL A 206 13.98 22.69 -12.66
C VAL A 206 12.97 22.51 -11.52
N VAL A 207 12.59 23.60 -10.83
CA VAL A 207 11.76 23.53 -9.62
C VAL A 207 10.51 24.41 -9.68
N ALA A 208 10.16 24.96 -10.85
CA ALA A 208 8.85 25.58 -11.02
C ALA A 208 7.74 24.53 -10.87
N GLU A 209 6.75 24.84 -10.03
CA GLU A 209 5.65 23.95 -9.63
C GLU A 209 4.41 24.21 -10.49
N GLU A 210 4.65 24.44 -11.77
CA GLU A 210 3.59 24.53 -12.77
C GLU A 210 3.01 23.13 -13.02
N LEU A 211 1.71 23.06 -13.30
CA LEU A 211 1.08 21.79 -13.64
C LEU A 211 1.78 21.16 -14.85
N GLY A 212 2.03 19.86 -14.77
CA GLY A 212 2.65 19.11 -15.85
C GLY A 212 2.72 17.63 -15.53
N LEU A 213 3.15 16.85 -16.52
CA LEU A 213 3.27 15.40 -16.41
C LEU A 213 4.60 14.93 -16.99
N VAL A 214 5.21 13.92 -16.37
CA VAL A 214 6.33 13.17 -16.94
C VAL A 214 5.89 11.74 -17.19
N LEU A 215 6.09 11.24 -18.42
CA LEU A 215 5.71 9.89 -18.83
C LEU A 215 6.96 9.10 -19.22
N GLU A 216 7.02 7.83 -18.83
CA GLU A 216 8.00 6.87 -19.36
C GLU A 216 7.44 6.16 -20.59
N VAL A 217 8.09 6.37 -21.72
CA VAL A 217 7.73 5.81 -23.03
C VAL A 217 8.86 4.94 -23.56
N SER A 218 8.53 3.77 -24.11
CA SER A 218 9.53 2.94 -24.78
C SER A 218 9.96 3.56 -26.11
N ARG A 219 11.23 3.39 -26.49
CA ARG A 219 11.73 3.81 -27.81
C ARG A 219 10.87 3.29 -28.98
N LYS A 220 10.30 2.08 -28.83
CA LYS A 220 9.45 1.43 -29.84
C LYS A 220 8.09 2.13 -30.00
N ASN A 221 7.57 2.70 -28.92
CA ASN A 221 6.27 3.37 -28.90
C ASN A 221 6.36 4.87 -29.16
N LEU A 222 7.57 5.45 -29.22
CA LEU A 222 7.77 6.89 -29.32
C LEU A 222 7.02 7.51 -30.51
N ASP A 223 7.17 6.96 -31.72
CA ASP A 223 6.53 7.51 -32.91
C ASP A 223 5.00 7.54 -32.79
N ILE A 224 4.42 6.49 -32.19
CA ILE A 224 2.98 6.38 -31.95
C ILE A 224 2.53 7.45 -30.94
N VAL A 225 3.29 7.62 -29.85
CA VAL A 225 3.00 8.63 -28.83
C VAL A 225 3.08 10.04 -29.41
N MET A 226 4.12 10.36 -30.18
CA MET A 226 4.28 11.66 -30.83
C MET A 226 3.17 11.94 -31.85
N GLN A 227 2.72 10.93 -32.60
CA GLN A 227 1.57 11.07 -33.50
C GLN A 227 0.28 11.36 -32.73
N LYS A 228 0.04 10.68 -31.61
CA LYS A 228 -1.14 10.89 -30.77
C LYS A 228 -1.12 12.26 -30.09
N LEU A 229 0.03 12.72 -29.60
CA LEU A 229 0.23 14.09 -29.09
C LEU A 229 -0.23 15.13 -30.11
N ASN A 230 0.30 15.04 -31.34
CA ASN A 230 -0.06 15.93 -32.43
C ASN A 230 -1.56 15.88 -32.75
N SER A 231 -2.16 14.68 -32.75
CA SER A 231 -3.58 14.48 -33.05
C SER A 231 -4.49 15.05 -31.95
N ALA A 232 -4.07 14.97 -30.69
CA ALA A 232 -4.77 15.55 -29.54
C ALA A 232 -4.54 17.07 -29.40
N GLY A 233 -3.59 17.64 -30.14
CA GLY A 233 -3.17 19.03 -29.98
C GLY A 233 -2.45 19.28 -28.65
N VAL A 234 -1.71 18.28 -28.16
CA VAL A 234 -0.90 18.30 -26.94
C VAL A 234 0.58 18.30 -27.34
N SER A 235 1.37 19.17 -26.71
CA SER A 235 2.81 19.26 -26.91
C SER A 235 3.54 18.40 -25.87
N GLY A 236 4.56 17.66 -26.30
CA GLY A 236 5.45 16.91 -25.42
C GLY A 236 6.91 17.02 -25.87
N GLU A 237 7.82 17.07 -24.91
CA GLU A 237 9.27 17.19 -25.13
C GLU A 237 10.00 16.04 -24.44
N ILE A 238 10.95 15.41 -25.13
CA ILE A 238 11.83 14.41 -24.51
C ILE A 238 12.84 15.18 -23.67
N ILE A 239 12.78 14.99 -22.35
CA ILE A 239 13.64 15.67 -21.38
C ILE A 239 14.76 14.79 -20.84
N GLY A 240 14.77 13.51 -21.21
CA GLY A 240 15.77 12.59 -20.72
C GLY A 240 15.50 11.14 -21.05
N ARG A 241 16.28 10.27 -20.40
CA ARG A 241 16.15 8.82 -20.50
C ARG A 241 16.42 8.16 -19.16
N VAL A 242 15.86 6.98 -19.00
CA VAL A 242 16.11 6.10 -17.86
C VAL A 242 17.40 5.32 -18.13
N THR A 243 18.12 4.94 -17.08
CA THR A 243 19.33 4.13 -17.19
C THR A 243 19.33 3.00 -16.17
N ALA A 244 19.93 1.86 -16.54
CA ALA A 244 20.07 0.73 -15.62
C ALA A 244 21.08 0.99 -14.50
N SER A 245 22.05 1.89 -14.73
CA SER A 245 22.97 2.35 -13.68
C SER A 245 22.21 3.21 -12.68
N PRO A 246 22.43 3.07 -11.35
CA PRO A 246 21.74 3.85 -10.32
C PRO A 246 22.32 5.27 -10.18
N LEU A 247 22.52 5.98 -11.29
CA LEU A 247 23.10 7.32 -11.32
C LEU A 247 22.08 8.33 -11.84
N ILE A 248 21.91 9.43 -11.11
CA ILE A 248 21.07 10.56 -11.50
C ILE A 248 21.99 11.67 -12.01
N GLU A 249 21.80 12.07 -13.27
CA GLU A 249 22.54 13.17 -13.89
C GLU A 249 21.57 14.17 -14.51
N LEU A 250 21.67 15.43 -14.10
CA LEU A 250 20.92 16.56 -14.67
C LEU A 250 21.87 17.48 -15.42
N LYS A 251 21.54 17.76 -16.68
CA LYS A 251 22.16 18.80 -17.49
C LYS A 251 21.14 19.88 -17.82
N VAL A 252 21.61 21.13 -17.75
CA VAL A 252 20.87 22.30 -18.25
C VAL A 252 21.78 23.05 -19.18
N ASP A 253 21.33 23.27 -20.41
CA ASP A 253 22.10 23.90 -21.49
C ASP A 253 23.48 23.25 -21.71
N GLY A 254 23.53 21.92 -21.60
CA GLY A 254 24.74 21.12 -21.75
C GLY A 254 25.70 21.15 -20.55
N VAL A 255 25.38 21.89 -19.48
CA VAL A 255 26.19 21.97 -18.25
C VAL A 255 25.61 21.03 -17.20
N THR A 256 26.45 20.16 -16.62
CA THR A 256 26.05 19.27 -15.52
C THR A 256 25.78 20.08 -14.25
N GLN A 257 24.57 19.98 -13.73
CA GLN A 257 24.10 20.66 -12.52
C GLN A 257 24.02 19.72 -11.31
N LEU A 258 23.69 18.45 -11.55
CA LEU A 258 23.61 17.40 -10.53
C LEU A 258 24.17 16.10 -11.11
N LYS A 259 24.96 15.37 -10.32
CA LYS A 259 25.46 14.04 -10.68
C LYS A 259 25.74 13.23 -9.42
N GLU A 260 24.76 12.44 -8.99
CA GLU A 260 24.83 11.69 -7.72
C GLU A 260 24.22 10.30 -7.87
N GLU A 261 24.53 9.41 -6.91
CA GLU A 261 23.88 8.10 -6.82
C GLU A 261 22.41 8.24 -6.43
N THR A 262 21.58 7.34 -6.95
CA THR A 262 20.12 7.33 -6.68
C THR A 262 19.84 7.11 -5.20
N SER A 263 20.59 6.21 -4.56
CA SER A 263 20.51 5.91 -3.12
C SER A 263 20.83 7.13 -2.26
N PHE A 264 21.86 7.90 -2.62
CA PHE A 264 22.24 9.11 -1.88
C PHE A 264 21.11 10.16 -1.88
N LEU A 265 20.47 10.38 -3.03
CA LEU A 265 19.36 11.34 -3.12
C LEU A 265 18.09 10.81 -2.43
N THR A 266 17.85 9.50 -2.49
CA THR A 266 16.75 8.85 -1.76
C THR A 266 16.94 9.00 -0.25
N ASP A 267 18.17 8.82 0.25
CA ASP A 267 18.51 9.01 1.67
C ASP A 267 18.23 10.42 2.17
N ILE A 268 18.51 11.44 1.35
CA ILE A 268 18.20 12.84 1.67
C ILE A 268 16.68 13.05 1.70
N TRP A 269 15.97 12.53 0.69
CA TRP A 269 14.52 12.68 0.58
C TRP A 269 13.78 12.03 1.76
N GLU A 270 14.21 10.85 2.21
CA GLU A 270 13.61 10.13 3.35
C GLU A 270 14.02 10.68 4.74
N GLU A 271 14.99 11.60 4.81
CA GLU A 271 15.57 12.01 6.10
C GLU A 271 14.52 12.57 7.06
N THR A 272 13.58 13.38 6.54
CA THR A 272 12.47 13.95 7.33
C THR A 272 11.59 12.84 7.91
N SER A 273 11.21 11.86 7.08
CA SER A 273 10.40 10.69 7.50
C SER A 273 11.10 9.94 8.63
N PHE A 274 12.38 9.62 8.49
CA PHE A 274 13.13 8.91 9.53
C PHE A 274 13.25 9.71 10.84
N HIS A 275 13.37 11.03 10.78
CA HIS A 275 13.37 11.86 11.99
C HIS A 275 12.00 11.86 12.68
N LEU A 276 10.90 11.94 11.92
CA LEU A 276 9.54 11.88 12.47
C LEU A 276 9.21 10.51 13.06
N GLU A 277 9.65 9.43 12.39
CA GLU A 277 9.43 8.05 12.83
C GLU A 277 10.11 7.74 14.17
N LYS A 278 11.26 8.36 14.48
CA LYS A 278 11.94 8.22 15.78
C LYS A 278 11.10 8.70 16.98
N PHE A 279 10.09 9.54 16.76
CA PHE A 279 9.15 9.94 17.82
C PHE A 279 8.00 8.94 18.03
N GLN A 280 7.79 8.02 17.09
CA GLN A 280 6.60 7.15 17.04
C GLN A 280 6.94 5.66 17.14
N ARG A 281 8.16 5.27 16.78
CA ARG A 281 8.69 3.91 16.73
C ARG A 281 9.98 3.81 17.55
N LEU A 282 10.35 2.60 17.98
CA LEU A 282 11.65 2.31 18.57
C LEU A 282 12.78 2.80 17.64
N ALA A 283 13.61 3.72 18.12
CA ALA A 283 14.64 4.39 17.33
C ALA A 283 15.61 3.41 16.63
N SER A 284 15.97 2.30 17.28
CA SER A 284 16.84 1.28 16.67
C SER A 284 16.22 0.60 15.45
N CYS A 285 14.90 0.40 15.43
CA CYS A 285 14.20 -0.10 14.23
C CYS A 285 14.24 0.93 13.10
N VAL A 286 14.05 2.21 13.42
CA VAL A 286 14.13 3.30 12.44
C VAL A 286 15.54 3.40 11.85
N ASP A 287 16.57 3.27 12.69
CA ASP A 287 17.97 3.26 12.24
C ASP A 287 18.29 2.06 11.35
N LEU A 288 17.77 0.86 11.68
CA LEU A 288 17.90 -0.33 10.84
C LEU A 288 17.20 -0.16 9.47
N GLU A 289 16.02 0.44 9.44
CA GLU A 289 15.30 0.71 8.18
C GLU A 289 16.04 1.73 7.32
N LYS A 290 16.53 2.83 7.92
CA LYS A 290 17.33 3.84 7.22
C LYS A 290 18.61 3.25 6.64
N GLU A 291 19.35 2.46 7.42
CA GLU A 291 20.59 1.86 6.91
C GLU A 291 20.32 0.77 5.87
N GLY A 292 19.26 -0.03 6.06
CA GLY A 292 18.87 -1.06 5.11
C GLY A 292 18.45 -0.48 3.75
N LEU A 293 17.74 0.65 3.73
CA LEU A 293 17.20 1.27 2.51
C LEU A 293 18.29 1.56 1.47
N LYS A 294 19.48 1.99 1.92
CA LYS A 294 20.65 2.29 1.08
C LYS A 294 21.13 1.16 0.18
N SER A 295 20.82 -0.07 0.58
CA SER A 295 21.29 -1.29 -0.07
C SER A 295 20.15 -2.19 -0.54
N ARG A 296 18.92 -1.68 -0.56
CA ARG A 296 17.73 -2.44 -0.99
C ARG A 296 17.84 -2.85 -2.45
N LEU A 297 17.49 -4.09 -2.70
CA LEU A 297 17.47 -4.68 -4.03
C LEU A 297 16.05 -5.10 -4.39
N GLU A 298 15.84 -5.36 -5.68
CA GLU A 298 14.63 -6.04 -6.12
C GLU A 298 14.59 -7.44 -5.47
N PRO A 299 13.50 -7.81 -4.76
CA PRO A 299 13.42 -9.12 -4.11
C PRO A 299 13.48 -10.28 -5.11
N THR A 300 14.26 -11.30 -4.78
CA THR A 300 14.48 -12.52 -5.59
C THR A 300 13.34 -13.53 -5.44
N TRP A 301 12.10 -13.07 -5.57
CA TRP A 301 10.92 -13.91 -5.41
C TRP A 301 10.82 -14.98 -6.49
N ARG A 302 10.56 -16.21 -6.04
CA ARG A 302 10.47 -17.40 -6.87
C ARG A 302 9.29 -18.24 -6.44
N LEU A 303 8.55 -18.77 -7.40
CA LEU A 303 7.50 -19.75 -7.14
C LEU A 303 7.99 -21.14 -7.50
N SER A 304 7.74 -22.12 -6.62
CA SER A 304 7.94 -23.54 -6.92
C SER A 304 6.78 -24.15 -7.72
N TYR A 305 5.73 -23.36 -7.96
CA TYR A 305 4.50 -23.76 -8.63
C TYR A 305 3.95 -22.64 -9.50
N THR A 306 2.92 -22.93 -10.30
CA THR A 306 2.18 -21.92 -11.07
C THR A 306 0.79 -21.74 -10.45
N PRO A 307 0.44 -20.54 -9.96
CA PRO A 307 -0.90 -20.22 -9.50
C PRO A 307 -1.94 -20.50 -10.58
N THR A 308 -3.01 -21.20 -10.22
CA THR A 308 -4.09 -21.55 -11.15
C THR A 308 -5.43 -21.37 -10.47
N LEU A 309 -6.46 -21.05 -11.26
CA LEU A 309 -7.82 -20.95 -10.75
C LEU A 309 -8.30 -22.32 -10.27
N THR A 310 -9.18 -22.32 -9.28
CA THR A 310 -9.89 -23.52 -8.85
C THR A 310 -10.61 -24.16 -10.02
N ASP A 311 -10.42 -25.46 -10.21
CA ASP A 311 -11.05 -26.25 -11.26
C ASP A 311 -12.58 -26.08 -11.24
N ASP A 312 -13.15 -25.81 -12.42
CA ASP A 312 -14.59 -25.59 -12.62
C ASP A 312 -15.45 -26.67 -11.97
N LYS A 313 -14.98 -27.94 -11.94
CA LYS A 313 -15.73 -29.04 -11.32
C LYS A 313 -16.03 -28.81 -9.84
N TYR A 314 -15.14 -28.12 -9.12
CA TYR A 314 -15.37 -27.75 -7.72
C TYR A 314 -16.25 -26.50 -7.63
N MET A 315 -16.06 -25.54 -8.54
CA MET A 315 -16.83 -24.29 -8.57
C MET A 315 -18.32 -24.52 -8.86
N ILE A 316 -18.65 -25.45 -9.75
CA ILE A 316 -20.04 -25.78 -10.13
C ILE A 316 -20.66 -26.92 -9.30
N SER A 317 -19.90 -27.51 -8.38
CA SER A 317 -20.41 -28.57 -7.51
C SER A 317 -21.60 -28.05 -6.70
N THR A 318 -22.69 -28.83 -6.65
CA THR A 318 -23.84 -28.54 -5.79
C THR A 318 -23.61 -28.92 -4.33
N SER A 319 -22.58 -29.73 -4.06
CA SER A 319 -22.19 -30.16 -2.72
C SER A 319 -20.81 -29.59 -2.43
N LYS A 320 -20.76 -28.38 -1.87
CA LYS A 320 -19.52 -27.69 -1.52
C LYS A 320 -19.17 -27.94 -0.05
N PRO A 321 -17.87 -28.07 0.29
CA PRO A 321 -17.47 -28.19 1.69
C PRO A 321 -17.73 -26.87 2.42
N LYS A 322 -18.40 -26.95 3.57
CA LYS A 322 -18.75 -25.77 4.37
C LYS A 322 -17.58 -25.31 5.23
N VAL A 323 -17.29 -24.02 5.19
CA VAL A 323 -16.29 -23.36 6.04
C VAL A 323 -16.95 -22.29 6.88
N ALA A 324 -16.77 -22.36 8.19
CA ALA A 324 -17.23 -21.34 9.13
C ALA A 324 -16.22 -20.20 9.16
N VAL A 325 -16.58 -19.03 8.62
CA VAL A 325 -15.80 -17.79 8.74
C VAL A 325 -16.24 -17.11 10.03
N ILE A 326 -15.48 -17.35 11.10
CA ILE A 326 -15.84 -16.94 12.45
C ILE A 326 -15.28 -15.55 12.74
N ARG A 327 -16.16 -14.64 13.14
CA ARG A 327 -15.83 -13.27 13.54
C ARG A 327 -16.41 -12.87 14.89
N GLU A 328 -15.76 -11.90 15.52
CA GLU A 328 -16.17 -11.28 16.79
C GLU A 328 -16.43 -9.78 16.60
N GLU A 329 -17.10 -9.13 17.54
CA GLU A 329 -17.24 -7.66 17.56
C GLU A 329 -15.86 -6.98 17.43
N GLY A 330 -15.68 -6.18 16.36
CA GLY A 330 -14.42 -5.49 16.04
C GLY A 330 -13.51 -6.22 15.05
N SER A 331 -13.83 -7.46 14.65
CA SER A 331 -13.23 -8.10 13.48
C SER A 331 -13.53 -7.30 12.20
N ASN A 332 -12.61 -7.33 11.22
CA ASN A 332 -12.76 -6.57 9.97
C ASN A 332 -12.15 -7.24 8.73
N GLY A 333 -11.72 -8.51 8.84
CA GLY A 333 -11.14 -9.27 7.73
C GLY A 333 -12.03 -10.39 7.19
N ASP A 334 -13.32 -10.39 7.53
CA ASP A 334 -14.27 -11.47 7.23
C ASP A 334 -14.70 -11.54 5.76
N ARG A 335 -14.81 -10.39 5.08
CA ARG A 335 -15.32 -10.32 3.71
C ARG A 335 -14.32 -10.84 2.71
N GLU A 336 -13.08 -10.36 2.78
CA GLU A 336 -11.99 -10.84 1.92
C GLU A 336 -11.66 -12.31 2.18
N MET A 337 -11.73 -12.74 3.44
CA MET A 337 -11.59 -14.15 3.81
C MET A 337 -12.69 -15.02 3.17
N SER A 338 -13.94 -14.58 3.28
CA SER A 338 -15.06 -15.27 2.64
C SER A 338 -14.89 -15.34 1.12
N ALA A 339 -14.43 -14.26 0.49
CA ALA A 339 -14.16 -14.22 -0.95
C ALA A 339 -13.03 -15.20 -1.35
N ALA A 340 -11.95 -15.26 -0.58
CA ALA A 340 -10.84 -16.19 -0.83
C ALA A 340 -11.28 -17.66 -0.74
N PHE A 341 -12.05 -18.03 0.29
CA PHE A 341 -12.60 -19.39 0.40
C PHE A 341 -13.61 -19.71 -0.70
N TYR A 342 -14.44 -18.74 -1.08
CA TYR A 342 -15.36 -18.91 -2.21
C TYR A 342 -14.59 -19.15 -3.52
N ALA A 343 -13.53 -18.39 -3.78
CA ALA A 343 -12.65 -18.55 -4.94
C ALA A 343 -11.92 -19.90 -4.95
N ALA A 344 -11.66 -20.47 -3.76
CA ALA A 344 -11.12 -21.82 -3.58
C ALA A 344 -12.16 -22.96 -3.71
N GLY A 345 -13.43 -22.64 -4.03
CA GLY A 345 -14.50 -23.63 -4.25
C GLY A 345 -15.27 -24.07 -3.01
N PHE A 346 -15.08 -23.41 -1.87
CA PHE A 346 -15.82 -23.69 -0.64
C PHE A 346 -17.18 -22.98 -0.58
N GLU A 347 -18.00 -23.37 0.39
CA GLU A 347 -19.20 -22.65 0.81
C GLU A 347 -18.88 -21.91 2.13
N PRO A 348 -18.47 -20.62 2.08
CA PRO A 348 -18.18 -19.85 3.29
C PRO A 348 -19.48 -19.41 3.97
N TRP A 349 -19.52 -19.54 5.31
CA TRP A 349 -20.59 -19.07 6.16
C TRP A 349 -20.08 -17.98 7.10
N ASP A 350 -20.68 -16.78 7.05
CA ASP A 350 -20.43 -15.74 8.05
C ASP A 350 -21.05 -16.17 9.38
N ILE A 351 -20.22 -16.39 10.40
CA ILE A 351 -20.64 -16.83 11.72
C ILE A 351 -20.09 -15.86 12.76
N THR A 352 -20.98 -15.20 13.48
CA THR A 352 -20.58 -14.40 14.62
C THR A 352 -20.42 -15.26 15.86
N MET A 353 -19.58 -14.82 16.81
CA MET A 353 -19.54 -15.45 18.13
C MET A 353 -20.91 -15.44 18.83
N SER A 354 -21.75 -14.44 18.56
CA SER A 354 -23.12 -14.38 19.08
C SER A 354 -24.00 -15.51 18.53
N ASP A 355 -23.84 -15.91 17.27
CA ASP A 355 -24.59 -17.03 16.68
C ASP A 355 -24.24 -18.35 17.37
N LEU A 356 -22.95 -18.56 17.66
CA LEU A 356 -22.46 -19.74 18.38
C LEU A 356 -22.92 -19.74 19.85
N LEU A 357 -22.81 -18.60 20.54
CA LEU A 357 -23.20 -18.45 21.95
C LEU A 357 -24.69 -18.66 22.15
N ASN A 358 -25.52 -18.18 21.22
CA ASN A 358 -26.98 -18.34 21.27
C ASN A 358 -27.47 -19.68 20.71
N GLY A 359 -26.56 -20.53 20.20
CA GLY A 359 -26.90 -21.83 19.64
C GLY A 359 -27.70 -21.76 18.33
N VAL A 360 -27.62 -20.64 17.60
CA VAL A 360 -28.24 -20.46 16.27
C VAL A 360 -27.59 -21.39 15.26
N ILE A 361 -26.28 -21.63 15.40
CA ILE A 361 -25.50 -22.51 14.55
C ILE A 361 -24.44 -23.27 15.36
N THR A 362 -23.97 -24.39 14.83
CA THR A 362 -22.93 -25.21 15.46
C THR A 362 -21.77 -25.49 14.51
N ILE A 363 -20.53 -25.36 14.99
CA ILE A 363 -19.33 -25.66 14.17
C ILE A 363 -19.18 -27.17 13.85
N ARG A 364 -20.02 -28.03 14.43
CA ARG A 364 -20.05 -29.47 14.11
C ARG A 364 -20.41 -29.77 12.66
N ASP A 365 -21.17 -28.88 12.02
CA ASP A 365 -21.65 -29.06 10.64
C ASP A 365 -20.62 -28.63 9.58
N PHE A 366 -19.44 -28.19 10.03
CA PHE A 366 -18.39 -27.64 9.19
C PHE A 366 -17.19 -28.57 9.11
N ILE A 367 -16.51 -28.54 7.96
CA ILE A 367 -15.24 -29.26 7.75
C ILE A 367 -14.05 -28.34 8.01
N GLY A 368 -14.22 -27.04 7.77
CA GLY A 368 -13.22 -26.01 8.05
C GLY A 368 -13.78 -24.92 8.95
N ILE A 369 -12.94 -24.38 9.83
CA ILE A 369 -13.24 -23.12 10.51
C ILE A 369 -12.11 -22.14 10.26
N VAL A 370 -12.43 -20.86 10.15
CA VAL A 370 -11.45 -19.79 10.00
C VAL A 370 -11.72 -18.70 11.01
N PHE A 371 -10.65 -18.25 11.68
CA PHE A 371 -10.68 -17.08 12.54
C PHE A 371 -10.08 -15.89 11.79
N VAL A 372 -10.90 -14.87 11.58
CA VAL A 372 -10.55 -13.70 10.76
C VAL A 372 -9.67 -12.69 11.50
N GLY A 373 -9.03 -11.81 10.74
CA GLY A 373 -8.28 -10.66 11.27
C GLY A 373 -9.16 -9.52 11.81
N GLY A 374 -8.51 -8.49 12.35
CA GLY A 374 -9.13 -7.22 12.76
C GLY A 374 -8.74 -6.79 14.16
N PHE A 375 -9.66 -6.11 14.87
CA PHE A 375 -9.45 -5.50 16.19
C PHE A 375 -10.59 -5.86 17.16
N SER A 376 -10.89 -7.15 17.33
CA SER A 376 -11.91 -7.61 18.28
C SER A 376 -11.76 -6.95 19.65
N TYR A 377 -12.84 -6.38 20.19
CA TYR A 377 -12.84 -5.59 21.43
C TYR A 377 -11.82 -4.42 21.45
N VAL A 378 -11.46 -3.89 20.28
CA VAL A 378 -10.45 -2.83 20.09
C VAL A 378 -9.12 -3.15 20.79
N ASP A 379 -8.80 -4.43 20.87
CA ASP A 379 -7.58 -4.97 21.49
C ASP A 379 -7.42 -4.67 22.99
N VAL A 380 -8.50 -4.27 23.66
CA VAL A 380 -8.51 -4.06 25.12
C VAL A 380 -8.30 -5.40 25.85
N LEU A 381 -7.46 -5.37 26.88
CA LEU A 381 -6.89 -6.55 27.58
C LEU A 381 -5.86 -7.35 26.76
N ASP A 382 -5.29 -6.73 25.74
CA ASP A 382 -4.45 -7.27 24.66
C ASP A 382 -5.28 -8.07 23.64
N SER A 383 -4.81 -8.04 22.39
CA SER A 383 -5.60 -8.58 21.29
C SER A 383 -5.86 -10.09 21.38
N ALA A 384 -7.05 -10.46 20.88
CA ALA A 384 -7.65 -11.79 20.92
C ALA A 384 -7.95 -12.36 22.32
N LYS A 385 -7.55 -11.71 23.43
CA LYS A 385 -7.84 -12.24 24.77
C LYS A 385 -9.32 -12.23 25.11
N GLY A 386 -10.04 -11.14 24.80
CA GLY A 386 -11.49 -11.08 25.00
C GLY A 386 -12.23 -12.15 24.18
N TRP A 387 -11.83 -12.35 22.93
CA TRP A 387 -12.38 -13.39 22.06
C TRP A 387 -12.07 -14.80 22.60
N SER A 388 -10.83 -15.06 23.01
CA SER A 388 -10.42 -16.32 23.64
C SER A 388 -11.19 -16.58 24.93
N ALA A 389 -11.39 -15.56 25.78
CA ALA A 389 -12.13 -15.67 27.03
C ALA A 389 -13.60 -16.05 26.78
N SER A 390 -14.24 -15.47 25.76
CA SER A 390 -15.61 -15.80 25.38
C SER A 390 -15.79 -17.27 25.01
N ILE A 391 -14.77 -17.89 24.41
CA ILE A 391 -14.74 -19.33 24.13
C ILE A 391 -14.41 -20.14 25.39
N ARG A 392 -13.32 -19.79 26.08
CA ARG A 392 -12.75 -20.59 27.18
C ARG A 392 -13.59 -20.59 28.44
N PHE A 393 -14.28 -19.49 28.73
CA PHE A 393 -15.13 -19.36 29.93
C PHE A 393 -16.58 -19.76 29.68
N ASN A 394 -16.94 -20.13 28.45
CA ASN A 394 -18.23 -20.73 28.12
C ASN A 394 -18.05 -22.23 27.88
N GLN A 395 -18.35 -23.06 28.89
CA GLN A 395 -18.07 -24.50 28.83
C GLN A 395 -18.72 -25.24 27.64
N PRO A 396 -20.02 -25.01 27.31
CA PRO A 396 -20.61 -25.59 26.11
C PRO A 396 -19.84 -25.26 24.82
N LEU A 397 -19.45 -24.00 24.66
CA LEU A 397 -18.73 -23.53 23.48
C LEU A 397 -17.31 -24.11 23.44
N LEU A 398 -16.57 -24.08 24.55
CA LEU A 398 -15.25 -24.69 24.65
C LEU A 398 -15.28 -26.17 24.25
N ASN A 399 -16.27 -26.92 24.73
CA ASN A 399 -16.45 -28.33 24.36
C ASN A 399 -16.65 -28.51 22.86
N GLN A 400 -17.45 -27.64 22.25
CA GLN A 400 -17.70 -27.65 20.80
C GLN A 400 -16.41 -27.44 19.98
N PHE A 401 -15.58 -26.47 20.39
CA PHE A 401 -14.26 -26.22 19.78
C PHE A 401 -13.30 -27.38 20.00
N GLN A 402 -13.28 -28.00 21.18
CA GLN A 402 -12.45 -29.18 21.46
C GLN A 402 -12.88 -30.40 20.64
N GLU A 403 -14.18 -30.63 20.48
CA GLU A 403 -14.72 -31.69 19.63
C GLU A 403 -14.32 -31.47 18.16
N PHE A 404 -14.45 -30.23 17.66
CA PHE A 404 -13.98 -29.87 16.32
C PHE A 404 -12.48 -30.15 16.14
N TYR A 405 -11.66 -29.78 17.13
CA TYR A 405 -10.21 -30.00 17.07
C TYR A 405 -9.84 -31.50 17.00
N LYS A 406 -10.58 -32.35 17.71
CA LYS A 406 -10.31 -33.81 17.80
C LYS A 406 -10.77 -34.58 16.56
N ARG A 407 -11.65 -34.01 15.75
CA ARG A 407 -12.11 -34.65 14.51
C ARG A 407 -10.93 -34.82 13.55
N PRO A 408 -10.77 -35.98 12.89
CA PRO A 408 -9.66 -36.23 11.96
C PRO A 408 -9.90 -35.64 10.57
N ASP A 409 -11.13 -35.23 10.26
CA ASP A 409 -11.57 -34.74 8.95
C ASP A 409 -11.58 -33.21 8.85
N THR A 410 -11.22 -32.50 9.92
CA THR A 410 -11.34 -31.03 10.00
C THR A 410 -10.04 -30.29 9.72
N PHE A 411 -10.15 -29.01 9.35
CA PHE A 411 -9.02 -28.08 9.29
C PHE A 411 -9.37 -26.71 9.90
N SER A 412 -8.35 -25.92 10.22
CA SER A 412 -8.52 -24.53 10.66
C SER A 412 -7.45 -23.59 10.10
N LEU A 413 -7.85 -22.36 9.83
CA LEU A 413 -6.95 -21.24 9.55
C LEU A 413 -7.20 -20.09 10.53
N GLY A 414 -6.15 -19.50 11.09
CA GLY A 414 -6.23 -18.28 11.88
C GLY A 414 -5.30 -17.23 11.29
N VAL A 415 -5.86 -16.11 10.84
CA VAL A 415 -5.07 -15.03 10.23
C VAL A 415 -5.01 -13.81 11.15
N CYS A 416 -3.81 -13.26 11.31
CA CYS A 416 -3.51 -12.09 12.13
C CYS A 416 -4.10 -12.25 13.54
N LYS A 417 -5.22 -11.61 13.87
CA LYS A 417 -5.93 -11.83 15.13
C LYS A 417 -6.34 -13.28 15.36
N GLY A 418 -6.82 -13.96 14.32
CA GLY A 418 -7.19 -15.38 14.38
C GLY A 418 -6.00 -16.29 14.71
N CYS A 419 -4.79 -15.94 14.24
CA CYS A 419 -3.56 -16.65 14.60
C CYS A 419 -3.33 -16.61 16.11
N ARG A 420 -3.51 -15.41 16.69
CA ARG A 420 -3.36 -15.21 18.12
C ARG A 420 -4.40 -15.94 18.94
N LEU A 421 -5.65 -15.92 18.47
CA LEU A 421 -6.73 -16.68 19.08
C LEU A 421 -6.37 -18.17 19.13
N MET A 422 -5.90 -18.74 18.01
CA MET A 422 -5.49 -20.14 17.95
C MET A 422 -4.33 -20.45 18.91
N ALA A 423 -3.36 -19.56 19.05
CA ALA A 423 -2.29 -19.70 20.05
C ALA A 423 -2.84 -19.65 21.49
N LEU A 424 -3.78 -18.73 21.80
CA LEU A 424 -4.42 -18.62 23.12
C LEU A 424 -5.35 -19.79 23.45
N LEU A 425 -5.93 -20.43 22.43
CA LEU A 425 -6.68 -21.69 22.55
C LEU A 425 -5.76 -22.92 22.59
N GLY A 426 -4.43 -22.72 22.39
CA GLY A 426 -3.38 -23.74 22.30
C GLY A 426 -3.60 -24.76 21.18
N TRP A 427 -4.19 -24.32 20.08
CA TRP A 427 -4.37 -25.12 18.85
C TRP A 427 -3.08 -25.21 18.05
N VAL A 428 -2.17 -24.25 18.22
CA VAL A 428 -0.86 -24.19 17.57
C VAL A 428 0.22 -23.90 18.61
N PRO A 429 1.33 -24.65 18.64
CA PRO A 429 1.64 -25.86 17.85
C PRO A 429 0.85 -27.10 18.27
N GLY A 430 -0.13 -26.97 19.18
CA GLY A 430 -1.08 -28.03 19.52
C GLY A 430 -1.14 -28.33 21.02
N PRO A 431 -2.21 -29.01 21.48
CA PRO A 431 -2.52 -29.21 22.89
C PRO A 431 -1.62 -30.24 23.60
N GLN A 432 -0.70 -30.89 22.87
CA GLN A 432 0.29 -31.82 23.45
C GLN A 432 1.62 -31.11 23.75
N VAL A 433 1.75 -29.85 23.33
CA VAL A 433 2.94 -29.02 23.57
C VAL A 433 2.80 -28.25 24.91
N GLY A 434 1.69 -28.43 25.64
CA GLY A 434 1.39 -27.88 26.97
C GLY A 434 -0.01 -28.27 27.49
N ASP A 435 -0.30 -28.13 28.80
CA ASP A 435 -1.62 -28.40 29.43
C ASP A 435 -2.64 -27.26 29.12
N VAL A 436 -3.09 -27.23 27.87
CA VAL A 436 -3.80 -26.10 27.25
C VAL A 436 -5.23 -25.83 27.77
N PHE A 437 -5.90 -26.81 28.38
CA PHE A 437 -7.34 -26.70 28.67
C PHE A 437 -7.69 -26.15 30.07
N GLY A 438 -6.72 -25.63 30.83
CA GLY A 438 -6.94 -24.98 32.13
C GLY A 438 -7.45 -23.53 32.04
N THR A 439 -8.00 -22.99 33.13
CA THR A 439 -8.55 -21.62 33.22
C THR A 439 -7.50 -20.50 33.08
N GLY A 440 -6.21 -20.79 33.27
CA GLY A 440 -5.11 -19.83 33.20
C GLY A 440 -4.33 -19.78 31.88
N GLY A 441 -4.51 -20.78 31.00
CA GLY A 441 -3.68 -20.97 29.80
C GLY A 441 -2.29 -21.48 30.19
N ASP A 442 -1.62 -22.16 29.27
CA ASP A 442 -0.29 -22.70 29.58
C ASP A 442 0.81 -21.64 29.30
N PRO A 443 1.63 -21.26 30.29
CA PRO A 443 2.81 -20.41 30.05
C PRO A 443 3.82 -21.03 29.07
N SER A 444 3.73 -22.32 28.75
CA SER A 444 4.57 -23.02 27.76
C SER A 444 4.03 -22.97 26.32
N GLN A 445 2.96 -22.22 26.03
CA GLN A 445 2.51 -21.99 24.64
C GLN A 445 3.10 -20.70 24.07
N PRO A 446 3.34 -20.64 22.74
CA PRO A 446 3.72 -19.40 22.10
C PRO A 446 2.64 -18.35 22.23
N ARG A 447 3.06 -17.09 22.21
CA ARG A 447 2.17 -15.92 22.24
C ARG A 447 2.57 -14.99 21.12
N PHE A 448 1.62 -14.17 20.71
CA PHE A 448 1.88 -13.06 19.79
C PHE A 448 1.70 -11.77 20.59
N VAL A 449 2.80 -11.04 20.73
CA VAL A 449 2.91 -9.84 21.58
C VAL A 449 3.22 -8.61 20.73
N HIS A 450 3.30 -7.44 21.36
CA HIS A 450 3.70 -6.19 20.69
C HIS A 450 4.91 -6.39 19.78
N ASN A 451 4.83 -5.81 18.59
CA ASN A 451 5.96 -5.74 17.67
C ASN A 451 7.15 -5.09 18.39
N GLU A 452 8.37 -5.53 18.08
CA GLU A 452 9.58 -4.94 18.62
C GLU A 452 9.70 -3.44 18.30
N SER A 453 9.16 -3.02 17.16
CA SER A 453 9.09 -1.62 16.75
C SER A 453 8.26 -0.74 17.69
N GLY A 454 7.38 -1.33 18.51
CA GLY A 454 6.44 -0.61 19.37
C GLY A 454 5.28 0.05 18.60
N ARG A 455 5.14 -0.25 17.30
CA ARG A 455 4.16 0.39 16.40
C ARG A 455 3.36 -0.66 15.62
N PHE A 456 2.18 -0.24 15.15
CA PHE A 456 1.44 -0.97 14.12
C PHE A 456 2.22 -0.93 12.81
N GLU A 457 2.48 -2.10 12.23
CA GLU A 457 3.13 -2.21 10.92
C GLU A 457 2.11 -2.66 9.87
N CYS A 458 1.99 -1.86 8.80
CA CYS A 458 1.22 -2.16 7.60
C CYS A 458 2.17 -2.21 6.41
N ARG A 459 2.63 -3.40 6.05
CA ARG A 459 3.70 -3.59 5.05
C ARG A 459 3.34 -4.71 4.08
N PHE A 460 3.73 -4.56 2.83
CA PHE A 460 3.85 -5.71 1.93
C PHE A 460 5.26 -6.27 2.11
N THR A 461 5.37 -7.47 2.70
CA THR A 461 6.66 -8.05 3.10
C THR A 461 6.90 -9.39 2.42
N SER A 462 8.16 -9.79 2.35
CA SER A 462 8.60 -11.05 1.76
C SER A 462 8.52 -12.18 2.79
N VAL A 463 7.98 -13.32 2.38
CA VAL A 463 8.06 -14.57 3.11
C VAL A 463 8.64 -15.67 2.25
N THR A 464 9.38 -16.58 2.87
CA THR A 464 9.78 -17.86 2.29
C THR A 464 9.02 -19.01 2.93
N ILE A 465 8.60 -19.97 2.11
CA ILE A 465 7.80 -21.15 2.48
C ILE A 465 8.68 -22.39 2.34
N GLU A 466 9.00 -23.02 3.45
CA GLU A 466 9.76 -24.27 3.52
C GLU A 466 8.84 -25.48 3.74
N ASP A 467 9.38 -26.69 3.56
CA ASP A 467 8.67 -27.95 3.79
C ASP A 467 8.16 -28.07 5.23
N SER A 468 6.87 -28.42 5.37
CA SER A 468 6.19 -28.48 6.67
C SER A 468 4.97 -29.42 6.65
N PRO A 469 4.46 -29.82 7.81
CA PRO A 469 3.22 -30.59 7.88
C PRO A 469 1.98 -29.83 7.37
N ALA A 470 2.02 -28.49 7.31
CA ALA A 470 0.84 -27.66 7.07
C ALA A 470 0.18 -27.95 5.72
N ILE A 471 -1.04 -28.50 5.75
CA ILE A 471 -1.72 -28.96 4.53
C ILE A 471 -2.03 -27.84 3.53
N MET A 472 -2.12 -26.60 4.01
CA MET A 472 -2.46 -25.41 3.21
C MET A 472 -1.28 -24.92 2.36
N PHE A 473 -0.03 -25.32 2.68
CA PHE A 473 1.16 -24.95 1.92
C PHE A 473 1.69 -26.08 1.02
N LYS A 474 0.94 -27.17 0.91
CA LYS A 474 1.36 -28.33 0.14
C LYS A 474 1.56 -27.98 -1.33
N GLY A 475 2.77 -28.21 -1.84
CA GLY A 475 3.17 -27.87 -3.21
C GLY A 475 3.70 -26.44 -3.38
N MET A 476 3.76 -25.65 -2.29
CA MET A 476 4.32 -24.30 -2.28
C MET A 476 5.75 -24.26 -1.71
N GLU A 477 6.28 -25.40 -1.25
CA GLU A 477 7.59 -25.51 -0.62
C GLU A 477 8.69 -25.01 -1.56
N GLY A 478 9.62 -24.20 -1.05
CA GLY A 478 10.67 -23.54 -1.81
C GLY A 478 10.24 -22.25 -2.53
N SER A 479 9.03 -21.76 -2.27
CA SER A 479 8.57 -20.46 -2.78
C SER A 479 9.00 -19.31 -1.87
N THR A 480 9.31 -18.17 -2.48
CA THR A 480 9.50 -16.87 -1.83
C THR A 480 8.63 -15.85 -2.54
N LEU A 481 7.78 -15.14 -1.81
CA LEU A 481 6.73 -14.27 -2.36
C LEU A 481 6.34 -13.16 -1.37
N GLY A 482 5.68 -12.12 -1.89
CA GLY A 482 5.13 -11.03 -1.09
C GLY A 482 3.78 -11.35 -0.47
N VAL A 483 3.55 -10.85 0.74
CA VAL A 483 2.26 -10.97 1.46
C VAL A 483 2.03 -9.74 2.34
N TRP A 484 0.77 -9.33 2.50
CA TRP A 484 0.40 -8.23 3.39
C TRP A 484 0.59 -8.61 4.86
N ALA A 485 1.22 -7.74 5.65
CA ALA A 485 1.28 -7.81 7.11
C ALA A 485 0.68 -6.53 7.70
N ALA A 486 -0.28 -6.65 8.61
CA ALA A 486 -1.04 -5.53 9.16
C ALA A 486 -1.37 -5.78 10.65
N HIS A 487 -0.40 -5.55 11.54
CA HIS A 487 -0.55 -5.82 12.97
C HIS A 487 0.38 -4.96 13.85
N GLY A 488 -0.05 -4.64 15.08
CA GLY A 488 0.79 -4.02 16.12
C GLY A 488 1.28 -4.99 17.19
N GLU A 489 0.75 -6.21 17.18
CA GLU A 489 1.05 -7.25 18.14
C GLU A 489 1.13 -8.61 17.42
N GLY A 490 2.15 -8.75 16.57
CA GLY A 490 2.42 -9.94 15.76
C GLY A 490 3.72 -10.65 16.08
N ARG A 491 4.46 -10.21 17.09
CA ARG A 491 5.75 -10.81 17.44
C ARG A 491 5.54 -12.16 18.12
N ALA A 492 6.02 -13.23 17.50
CA ALA A 492 6.05 -14.55 18.14
C ALA A 492 6.99 -14.52 19.36
N TYR A 493 6.44 -14.88 20.51
CA TYR A 493 7.12 -14.93 21.79
C TYR A 493 6.97 -16.31 22.39
N PHE A 494 8.11 -16.93 22.72
CA PHE A 494 8.19 -18.28 23.28
C PHE A 494 8.74 -18.14 24.71
N PRO A 495 7.89 -18.25 25.75
CA PRO A 495 8.34 -18.02 27.13
C PRO A 495 9.36 -19.07 27.62
N ASP A 496 9.28 -20.30 27.11
CA ASP A 496 10.22 -21.39 27.35
C ASP A 496 10.97 -21.72 26.05
N GLY A 497 12.30 -21.67 26.09
CA GLY A 497 13.16 -22.00 24.95
C GLY A 497 12.93 -23.42 24.41
N GLY A 498 12.57 -24.36 25.28
CA GLY A 498 12.24 -25.72 24.85
C GLY A 498 11.03 -25.79 23.92
N VAL A 499 10.11 -24.81 23.99
CA VAL A 499 8.94 -24.73 23.10
C VAL A 499 9.37 -24.32 21.70
N LEU A 500 10.23 -23.29 21.59
CA LEU A 500 10.79 -22.86 20.32
C LEU A 500 11.58 -24.00 19.69
N ASP A 501 12.44 -24.67 20.47
CA ASP A 501 13.19 -25.83 20.00
C ASP A 501 12.25 -26.90 19.44
N ARG A 502 11.19 -27.29 20.17
CA ARG A 502 10.22 -28.29 19.68
C ARG A 502 9.55 -27.86 18.38
N VAL A 503 9.14 -26.60 18.28
CA VAL A 503 8.49 -26.02 17.07
C VAL A 503 9.43 -26.10 15.87
N ILE A 504 10.70 -25.75 16.05
CA ILE A 504 11.70 -25.76 14.97
C ILE A 504 12.08 -27.19 14.58
N HIS A 505 12.38 -28.06 15.56
CA HIS A 505 12.76 -29.46 15.31
C HIS A 505 11.62 -30.25 14.65
N SER A 506 10.36 -29.89 14.93
CA SER A 506 9.18 -30.54 14.36
C SER A 506 8.68 -29.86 13.08
N ASN A 507 9.43 -28.91 12.51
CA ASN A 507 9.09 -28.18 11.28
C ASN A 507 7.73 -27.47 11.31
N LEU A 508 7.31 -26.96 12.48
CA LEU A 508 5.98 -26.37 12.65
C LEU A 508 5.93 -24.87 12.31
N ALA A 509 7.09 -24.22 12.14
CA ALA A 509 7.20 -22.79 11.82
C ALA A 509 8.12 -22.56 10.61
N ARG A 510 7.58 -22.92 9.43
CA ARG A 510 8.30 -23.00 8.16
C ARG A 510 7.86 -21.96 7.13
N VAL A 511 6.98 -21.04 7.52
CA VAL A 511 6.81 -19.76 6.82
C VAL A 511 7.55 -18.70 7.60
N ARG A 512 8.51 -18.04 6.95
CA ARG A 512 9.41 -17.08 7.60
C ARG A 512 9.51 -15.79 6.81
N TYR A 513 9.52 -14.66 7.49
CA TYR A 513 9.93 -13.39 6.92
C TYR A 513 11.37 -13.50 6.41
N CYS A 514 11.62 -12.96 5.22
CA CYS A 514 12.91 -13.06 4.57
C CYS A 514 13.39 -11.71 4.01
N ASP A 515 14.70 -11.62 3.76
CA ASP A 515 15.32 -10.47 3.10
C ASP A 515 15.09 -10.49 1.57
N ASP A 516 15.71 -9.53 0.86
CA ASP A 516 15.60 -9.40 -0.60
C ASP A 516 16.22 -10.61 -1.33
N ASP A 517 17.16 -11.32 -0.71
CA ASP A 517 17.78 -12.55 -1.24
C ASP A 517 16.93 -13.81 -0.91
N GLY A 518 15.80 -13.64 -0.23
CA GLY A 518 14.91 -14.73 0.17
C GLY A 518 15.40 -15.53 1.38
N ASN A 519 16.42 -15.05 2.10
CA ASN A 519 16.92 -15.71 3.30
C ASN A 519 16.09 -15.31 4.53
N PRO A 520 15.69 -16.26 5.41
CA PRO A 520 15.01 -15.93 6.65
C PRO A 520 15.79 -14.92 7.49
N THR A 521 15.09 -13.91 8.03
CA THR A 521 15.76 -12.79 8.72
C THR A 521 15.00 -12.32 9.97
N GLU A 522 15.76 -11.74 10.90
CA GLU A 522 15.24 -11.01 12.07
C GLU A 522 15.39 -9.50 11.91
N VAL A 523 15.99 -9.05 10.80
CA VAL A 523 16.27 -7.63 10.56
C VAL A 523 14.98 -6.90 10.19
N TYR A 524 14.68 -5.84 10.93
CA TYR A 524 13.58 -4.92 10.60
C TYR A 524 13.95 -4.01 9.41
N PRO A 525 13.02 -3.67 8.49
CA PRO A 525 11.60 -4.02 8.47
C PRO A 525 11.27 -5.29 7.67
N PHE A 526 12.24 -6.07 7.18
CA PHE A 526 11.97 -7.34 6.51
C PHE A 526 11.17 -8.27 7.42
N ASN A 527 11.67 -8.47 8.63
CA ASN A 527 10.89 -8.97 9.75
C ASN A 527 10.17 -7.80 10.42
N VAL A 528 8.89 -7.66 10.09
CA VAL A 528 8.07 -6.52 10.51
C VAL A 528 7.80 -6.47 12.02
N ASN A 529 8.01 -7.56 12.78
CA ASN A 529 7.61 -7.61 14.19
C ASN A 529 8.69 -8.06 15.16
N GLY A 530 9.87 -8.49 14.69
CA GLY A 530 10.96 -8.99 15.54
C GLY A 530 10.72 -10.41 16.05
N SER A 531 9.97 -11.22 15.30
CA SER A 531 9.79 -12.65 15.64
C SER A 531 11.11 -13.40 15.49
N PRO A 532 11.49 -14.28 16.43
CA PRO A 532 12.73 -15.05 16.33
C PRO A 532 12.71 -15.93 15.07
N LEU A 533 13.85 -16.06 14.40
CA LEU A 533 14.07 -16.82 13.17
C LEU A 533 13.12 -16.41 12.02
N GLY A 534 12.55 -15.22 12.07
CA GLY A 534 11.59 -14.75 11.07
C GLY A 534 10.22 -15.41 11.14
N VAL A 535 9.84 -16.12 12.22
CA VAL A 535 8.57 -16.87 12.28
C VAL A 535 7.37 -16.01 11.90
N ALA A 536 6.66 -16.40 10.82
CA ALA A 536 5.46 -15.72 10.33
C ALA A 536 4.19 -16.59 10.47
N ALA A 537 4.33 -17.91 10.52
CA ALA A 537 3.25 -18.86 10.73
C ALA A 537 3.67 -20.06 11.59
N ILE A 538 2.72 -20.67 12.28
CA ILE A 538 2.87 -21.87 13.10
C ILE A 538 1.70 -22.84 12.79
N CYS A 539 1.98 -24.13 12.62
CA CYS A 539 0.96 -25.17 12.43
C CYS A 539 0.94 -26.23 13.54
N SER A 540 -0.12 -27.04 13.59
CA SER A 540 -0.22 -28.26 14.41
C SER A 540 0.68 -29.38 13.87
N PRO A 541 0.99 -30.42 14.65
CA PRO A 541 1.91 -31.48 14.24
C PRO A 541 1.32 -32.37 13.13
N ASP A 542 -0.01 -32.43 13.04
CA ASP A 542 -0.74 -33.09 11.95
C ASP A 542 -1.02 -32.14 10.77
N GLY A 543 -0.61 -30.87 10.86
CA GLY A 543 -0.69 -29.89 9.79
C GLY A 543 -2.07 -29.31 9.46
N ARG A 544 -3.14 -29.75 10.15
CA ARG A 544 -4.52 -29.36 9.82
C ARG A 544 -4.92 -27.99 10.39
N TYR A 545 -4.20 -27.51 11.40
CA TYR A 545 -4.45 -26.22 12.04
C TYR A 545 -3.28 -25.30 11.75
N LEU A 546 -3.55 -24.22 11.01
CA LEU A 546 -2.55 -23.23 10.64
C LEU A 546 -2.90 -21.87 11.23
N ALA A 547 -1.92 -21.21 11.83
CA ALA A 547 -2.02 -19.86 12.36
C ALA A 547 -0.91 -19.00 11.76
N MET A 548 -1.26 -17.87 11.14
CA MET A 548 -0.29 -16.99 10.51
C MET A 548 -0.59 -15.51 10.74
N MET A 549 0.45 -14.70 10.94
CA MET A 549 0.29 -13.26 11.12
C MET A 549 0.03 -12.48 9.82
N PRO A 550 0.68 -12.82 8.68
CA PRO A 550 0.37 -12.20 7.39
C PRO A 550 -1.03 -12.55 6.88
N HIS A 551 -1.55 -11.74 5.97
CA HIS A 551 -2.90 -11.76 5.40
C HIS A 551 -2.92 -12.22 3.93
N PRO A 552 -2.87 -13.54 3.64
CA PRO A 552 -2.97 -14.04 2.27
C PRO A 552 -4.33 -13.75 1.64
N GLU A 553 -5.40 -13.65 2.44
CA GLU A 553 -6.75 -13.33 1.97
C GLU A 553 -6.90 -11.89 1.48
N ARG A 554 -5.94 -11.01 1.77
CA ARG A 554 -5.90 -9.63 1.26
C ARG A 554 -5.16 -9.51 -0.07
N CYS A 555 -4.52 -10.59 -0.50
CA CYS A 555 -3.80 -10.68 -1.75
C CYS A 555 -3.92 -12.11 -2.30
N PHE A 556 -5.14 -12.53 -2.64
CA PHE A 556 -5.41 -13.81 -3.32
C PHE A 556 -5.63 -13.63 -4.84
N LEU A 557 -5.66 -12.37 -5.31
CA LEU A 557 -5.72 -11.97 -6.71
C LEU A 557 -4.51 -11.11 -7.06
N MET A 558 -3.99 -11.25 -8.28
CA MET A 558 -2.75 -10.57 -8.68
C MET A 558 -2.84 -9.03 -8.62
N TRP A 559 -4.00 -8.43 -8.93
CA TRP A 559 -4.18 -6.98 -8.83
C TRP A 559 -4.13 -6.44 -7.39
N GLN A 560 -4.17 -7.31 -6.38
CA GLN A 560 -4.01 -6.95 -4.96
C GLN A 560 -2.54 -6.91 -4.53
N PHE A 561 -1.62 -7.36 -5.39
CA PHE A 561 -0.19 -7.23 -5.15
C PHE A 561 0.25 -5.81 -5.55
N PRO A 562 0.88 -5.04 -4.66
CA PRO A 562 1.40 -3.72 -5.00
C PRO A 562 2.62 -3.83 -5.94
N TRP A 563 3.33 -4.96 -5.89
CA TRP A 563 4.47 -5.25 -6.75
C TRP A 563 4.66 -6.77 -6.90
N TYR A 564 5.16 -7.21 -8.05
CA TYR A 564 5.60 -8.58 -8.29
C TYR A 564 6.62 -8.61 -9.45
N PRO A 565 7.51 -9.61 -9.52
CA PRO A 565 8.49 -9.70 -10.60
C PRO A 565 7.84 -9.87 -11.97
N THR A 566 8.32 -9.14 -12.98
CA THR A 566 7.78 -9.19 -14.35
C THR A 566 7.93 -10.55 -15.03
N HIS A 567 8.87 -11.38 -14.58
CA HIS A 567 9.09 -12.73 -15.09
C HIS A 567 8.04 -13.74 -14.59
N TRP A 568 7.23 -13.38 -13.57
CA TRP A 568 6.02 -14.12 -13.23
C TRP A 568 4.98 -13.80 -14.31
N SER A 569 4.96 -14.60 -15.37
CA SER A 569 3.99 -14.49 -16.49
C SER A 569 2.57 -14.85 -16.04
N LEU A 570 2.02 -14.10 -15.08
CA LEU A 570 0.71 -14.29 -14.46
C LEU A 570 -0.31 -13.30 -15.01
N ASP A 571 -1.56 -13.73 -15.09
CA ASP A 571 -2.67 -12.83 -15.42
C ASP A 571 -2.93 -11.88 -14.24
N LYS A 572 -2.94 -10.56 -14.50
CA LYS A 572 -3.26 -9.53 -13.49
C LYS A 572 -4.65 -9.71 -12.87
N LYS A 573 -5.58 -10.32 -13.59
CA LYS A 573 -6.95 -10.64 -13.10
C LYS A 573 -7.05 -12.06 -12.54
N GLY A 574 -5.97 -12.83 -12.64
CA GLY A 574 -5.86 -14.21 -12.17
C GLY A 574 -5.58 -14.32 -10.68
N PRO A 575 -5.47 -15.57 -10.19
CA PRO A 575 -5.09 -15.86 -8.81
C PRO A 575 -3.64 -15.48 -8.57
N SER A 576 -3.36 -14.98 -7.38
CA SER A 576 -1.99 -14.78 -6.93
C SER A 576 -1.39 -16.06 -6.32
N PRO A 577 -0.07 -16.05 -6.04
CA PRO A 577 0.57 -17.10 -5.25
C PRO A 577 0.10 -17.20 -3.81
#